data_AF-A0A671VKN3-F1
#
_entry.id   AF-A0A671VKN3-F1
#
_cell.length_a   1.000
_cell.length_b   1.000
_cell.length_c   1.000
_cell.angle_alpha   90.00
_cell.angle_beta   90.00
_cell.angle_gamma   90.00
#
_symmetry.space_group_name_H-M   'P 1'
#
loop_
_entity.id
_entity.type
_entity.pdbx_description
1 polymer ?
#
loop_
_entity_poly.entity_id
_entity_poly.type
_entity_poly.pdbx_seq_one_letter_code
_entity_poly.pdbx_strand_id
1 'polypeptide(L)'
;ILLNAVLVFVTNILARVFGSSLVRGHFHLMLSGLVLFGPVLSFWVSKYSIFANKNNFLYRKFLKSTWGWTCTFTGSFVLLLSMSARHSISLSLRHLSRIGLVGLLWWGCRRLLTLLEDAAGTCYEPMTPAQDIQGAASAVQPLLLLHEDLTKASCLRAKMMWRGYEVSQEVLILCLCCLLLVEEMSVFGDHMAQAKSLQRSPGGPLRFIFLLCVLLLAVWMFLLVCLLAQFPQFPSQQLGGALGYLGWRGLYQGLYRLKSSWSGPGLPGEGLFTTTDIDKQPQ
;
A
#
# COMPACT_ATOMS: atom_id res chain seq x y z
N ILE A 1 6.97 -32.33 14.62
CA ILE A 1 7.75 -31.63 15.68
C ILE A 1 8.66 -30.57 15.08
N LEU A 2 9.56 -30.93 14.14
CA LEU A 2 10.48 -29.99 13.49
C LEU A 2 9.78 -28.78 12.83
N LEU A 3 8.74 -29.01 12.01
CA LEU A 3 8.02 -27.94 11.32
C LEU A 3 7.41 -26.90 12.29
N ASN A 4 6.85 -27.37 13.40
CA ASN A 4 6.27 -26.49 14.42
C ASN A 4 7.37 -25.69 15.15
N ALA A 5 8.51 -26.32 15.45
CA ALA A 5 9.65 -25.64 16.05
C ALA A 5 10.21 -24.53 15.13
N VAL A 6 10.36 -24.83 13.83
CA VAL A 6 10.78 -23.85 12.81
C VAL A 6 9.77 -22.72 12.70
N LEU A 7 8.48 -23.03 12.62
CA LEU A 7 7.41 -22.03 12.57
C LEU A 7 7.47 -21.08 13.77
N VAL A 8 7.58 -21.62 14.98
CA VAL A 8 7.67 -20.83 16.21
C VAL A 8 8.94 -19.97 16.21
N PHE A 9 10.08 -20.53 15.84
CA PHE A 9 11.36 -19.82 15.80
C PHE A 9 11.33 -18.64 14.82
N VAL A 10 10.92 -18.89 13.57
CA VAL A 10 10.84 -17.86 12.53
C VAL A 10 9.85 -16.76 12.91
N THR A 11 8.66 -17.14 13.40
CA THR A 11 7.64 -16.16 13.79
C THR A 11 8.07 -15.32 14.98
N ASN A 12 8.79 -15.87 15.96
CA ASN A 12 9.31 -15.09 17.09
C ASN A 12 10.37 -14.07 16.65
N ILE A 13 11.26 -14.44 15.72
CA ILE A 13 12.26 -13.50 15.18
C ILE A 13 11.56 -12.37 14.43
N LEU A 14 10.66 -12.70 13.52
CA LEU A 14 9.92 -11.72 12.73
C LEU A 14 9.06 -10.81 13.63
N ALA A 15 8.40 -11.37 14.64
CA ALA A 15 7.62 -10.59 15.61
C ALA A 15 8.49 -9.57 16.36
N ARG A 16 9.72 -9.95 16.74
CA ARG A 16 10.67 -9.03 17.39
C ARG A 16 11.15 -7.93 16.43
N VAL A 17 11.41 -8.28 15.16
CA VAL A 17 11.84 -7.31 14.14
C VAL A 17 10.72 -6.30 13.87
N PHE A 18 9.51 -6.75 13.54
CA PHE A 18 8.38 -5.87 13.22
C PHE A 18 7.83 -5.14 14.44
N GLY A 19 7.94 -5.71 15.64
CA GLY A 19 7.59 -5.05 16.90
C GLY A 19 8.64 -4.05 17.40
N SER A 20 9.84 -4.00 16.80
CA SER A 20 10.88 -3.06 17.20
C SER A 20 10.47 -1.61 16.92
N SER A 21 10.83 -0.70 17.81
CA SER A 21 10.61 0.74 17.62
C SER A 21 11.31 1.28 16.38
N LEU A 22 12.42 0.64 15.96
CA LEU A 22 13.15 0.99 14.75
C LEU A 22 12.28 0.77 13.51
N VAL A 23 11.76 -0.45 13.31
CA VAL A 23 10.91 -0.76 12.15
C VAL A 23 9.63 0.06 12.19
N ARG A 24 8.93 0.10 13.33
CA ARG A 24 7.69 0.87 13.47
C ARG A 24 7.90 2.37 13.22
N GLY A 25 9.03 2.92 13.68
CA GLY A 25 9.36 4.34 13.53
C GLY A 25 9.90 4.73 12.15
N HIS A 26 10.67 3.86 11.48
CA HIS A 26 11.46 4.24 10.30
C HIS A 26 11.00 3.60 8.98
N PHE A 27 10.08 2.62 9.02
CA PHE A 27 9.64 1.94 7.81
C PHE A 27 9.05 2.90 6.76
N HIS A 28 8.31 3.92 7.21
CA HIS A 28 7.77 4.94 6.29
C HIS A 28 8.88 5.76 5.61
N LEU A 29 9.99 6.05 6.30
CA LEU A 29 11.15 6.75 5.71
C LEU A 29 11.87 5.86 4.69
N MET A 30 12.04 4.57 5.01
CA MET A 30 12.59 3.60 4.07
C MET A 30 11.73 3.51 2.80
N LEU A 31 10.40 3.47 2.96
CA LEU A 31 9.47 3.43 1.85
C LEU A 31 9.52 4.73 1.01
N SER A 32 9.54 5.90 1.65
CA SER A 32 9.69 7.18 0.95
C SER A 32 11.03 7.28 0.22
N GLY A 33 12.13 6.85 0.83
CA GLY A 33 13.44 6.79 0.18
C GLY A 33 13.45 5.82 -1.00
N LEU A 34 12.79 4.66 -0.87
CA LEU A 34 12.63 3.71 -1.96
C LEU A 34 11.84 4.32 -3.12
N VAL A 35 10.74 5.03 -2.87
CA VAL A 35 9.98 5.68 -3.95
C VAL A 35 10.83 6.77 -4.61
N LEU A 36 11.54 7.59 -3.83
CA LEU A 36 12.37 8.69 -4.34
C LEU A 36 13.53 8.21 -5.21
N PHE A 37 14.29 7.23 -4.73
CA PHE A 37 15.51 6.76 -5.40
C PHE A 37 15.28 5.52 -6.27
N GLY A 38 14.15 4.83 -6.14
CA GLY A 38 13.81 3.62 -6.90
C GLY A 38 13.94 3.78 -8.43
N PRO A 39 13.52 4.90 -9.04
CA PRO A 39 13.72 5.14 -10.47
C PRO A 39 15.19 5.13 -10.92
N VAL A 40 16.15 5.42 -10.04
CA VAL A 40 17.59 5.35 -10.35
C VAL A 40 18.03 3.90 -10.61
N LEU A 41 17.32 2.91 -10.06
CA LEU A 41 17.60 1.50 -10.35
C LEU A 41 17.37 1.14 -11.82
N SER A 42 16.61 1.95 -12.57
CA SER A 42 16.39 1.74 -14.01
C SER A 42 17.68 1.73 -14.83
N PHE A 43 18.75 2.39 -14.37
CA PHE A 43 20.05 2.36 -15.05
C PHE A 43 20.75 1.00 -14.97
N TRP A 44 20.39 0.17 -13.99
CA TRP A 44 21.05 -1.10 -13.69
C TRP A 44 20.21 -2.33 -14.06
N VAL A 45 18.90 -2.18 -14.24
CA VAL A 45 18.00 -3.30 -14.54
C VAL A 45 17.99 -3.63 -16.02
N SER A 46 18.20 -4.91 -16.34
CA SER A 46 18.12 -5.43 -17.71
C SER A 46 16.71 -5.30 -18.28
N LYS A 47 16.61 -4.75 -19.50
CA LYS A 47 15.36 -4.63 -20.27
C LYS A 47 14.77 -5.97 -20.71
N TYR A 48 15.51 -7.07 -20.56
CA TYR A 48 15.11 -8.43 -20.97
C TYR A 48 14.47 -9.25 -19.84
N SER A 49 14.29 -8.67 -18.66
CA SER A 49 13.61 -9.35 -17.55
C SER A 49 12.15 -9.64 -17.91
N ILE A 50 11.62 -10.80 -17.47
CA ILE A 50 10.21 -11.17 -17.66
C ILE A 50 9.30 -10.03 -17.23
N PHE A 51 9.61 -9.34 -16.12
CA PHE A 51 8.77 -8.24 -15.60
C PHE A 51 8.81 -6.95 -16.44
N ALA A 52 9.80 -6.78 -17.32
CA ALA A 52 9.99 -5.54 -18.09
C ALA A 52 8.85 -5.30 -19.10
N ASN A 53 8.09 -6.34 -19.43
CA ASN A 53 6.88 -6.22 -20.22
C ASN A 53 5.68 -5.81 -19.33
N LYS A 54 5.22 -4.56 -19.46
CA LYS A 54 4.05 -4.02 -18.74
C LYS A 54 2.76 -4.79 -19.01
N ASN A 55 2.67 -5.48 -20.15
CA ASN A 55 1.51 -6.27 -20.55
C ASN A 55 1.51 -7.69 -19.97
N ASN A 56 2.48 -8.05 -19.13
CA ASN A 56 2.42 -9.34 -18.43
C ASN A 56 1.14 -9.46 -17.61
N PHE A 57 0.38 -10.49 -17.92
CA PHE A 57 -0.90 -10.76 -17.29
C PHE A 57 -0.77 -10.94 -15.78
N LEU A 58 0.25 -11.68 -15.33
CA LEU A 58 0.50 -11.93 -13.90
C LEU A 58 0.72 -10.62 -13.15
N TYR A 59 1.63 -9.77 -13.64
CA TYR A 59 1.93 -8.47 -13.05
C TYR A 59 0.68 -7.59 -12.96
N ARG A 60 -0.05 -7.43 -14.08
CA ARG A 60 -1.23 -6.56 -14.15
C ARG A 60 -2.39 -7.05 -13.29
N LYS A 61 -2.67 -8.36 -13.29
CA LYS A 61 -3.75 -8.94 -12.50
C LYS A 61 -3.43 -8.91 -11.01
N PHE A 62 -2.18 -9.19 -10.65
CA PHE A 62 -1.75 -9.23 -9.27
C PHE A 62 -1.73 -7.83 -8.63
N LEU A 63 -1.25 -6.81 -9.36
CA LEU A 63 -1.33 -5.40 -8.93
C LEU A 63 -2.78 -4.91 -8.74
N LYS A 64 -3.69 -5.26 -9.65
CA LYS A 64 -5.11 -4.89 -9.50
C LYS A 64 -5.77 -5.56 -8.29
N SER A 65 -5.25 -6.72 -7.88
CA SER A 65 -5.76 -7.49 -6.76
C SER A 65 -5.08 -7.15 -5.42
N THR A 66 -4.14 -6.19 -5.39
CA THR A 66 -3.34 -5.85 -4.20
C THR A 66 -4.19 -5.55 -2.97
N TRP A 67 -5.25 -4.74 -3.13
CA TRP A 67 -6.15 -4.43 -2.02
C TRP A 67 -6.89 -5.66 -1.50
N GLY A 68 -7.38 -6.53 -2.40
CA GLY A 68 -8.14 -7.73 -2.03
C GLY A 68 -7.31 -8.66 -1.15
N TRP A 69 -6.09 -9.00 -1.58
CA TRP A 69 -5.19 -9.86 -0.82
C TRP A 69 -4.78 -9.25 0.53
N THR A 70 -4.52 -7.94 0.55
CA THR A 70 -4.16 -7.23 1.78
C THR A 70 -5.34 -7.22 2.77
N CYS A 71 -6.55 -6.94 2.30
CA CYS A 71 -7.75 -6.96 3.12
C CYS A 71 -8.02 -8.37 3.69
N THR A 72 -7.89 -9.42 2.87
CA THR A 72 -8.11 -10.80 3.32
C THR A 72 -7.10 -11.22 4.38
N PHE A 73 -5.79 -11.12 4.11
CA PHE A 73 -4.78 -11.62 5.05
C PHE A 73 -4.69 -10.76 6.31
N THR A 74 -4.65 -9.43 6.18
CA THR A 74 -4.62 -8.52 7.35
C THR A 74 -5.92 -8.61 8.14
N GLY A 75 -7.08 -8.71 7.48
CA GLY A 75 -8.38 -8.87 8.14
C GLY A 75 -8.45 -10.17 8.93
N SER A 76 -8.04 -11.30 8.35
CA SER A 76 -7.96 -12.58 9.05
C SER A 76 -6.98 -12.53 10.22
N PHE A 77 -5.83 -11.88 10.07
CA PHE A 77 -4.85 -11.71 11.15
C PHE A 77 -5.45 -10.90 12.32
N VAL A 78 -6.06 -9.75 12.04
CA VAL A 78 -6.69 -8.88 13.05
C VAL A 78 -7.84 -9.60 13.77
N LEU A 79 -8.69 -10.32 13.03
CA LEU A 79 -9.77 -11.13 13.59
C LEU A 79 -9.23 -12.20 14.55
N LEU A 80 -8.26 -13.00 14.10
CA LEU A 80 -7.69 -14.08 14.91
C LEU A 80 -6.95 -13.52 16.14
N LEU A 81 -6.27 -12.39 16.00
CA LEU A 81 -5.60 -11.71 17.11
C LEU A 81 -6.60 -11.23 18.15
N SER A 82 -7.66 -10.53 17.73
CA SER A 82 -8.71 -10.02 18.62
C SER A 82 -9.47 -11.14 19.33
N MET A 83 -9.80 -12.21 18.61
CA MET A 83 -10.49 -13.37 19.17
C MET A 83 -9.61 -14.13 20.16
N SER A 84 -8.31 -14.29 19.85
CA SER A 84 -7.36 -14.97 20.75
C SER A 84 -7.11 -14.21 22.05
N ALA A 85 -7.14 -12.87 21.99
CA ALA A 85 -6.90 -12.02 23.15
C ALA A 85 -8.12 -11.90 24.07
N ARG A 86 -9.30 -11.52 23.54
CA ARG A 86 -10.46 -11.11 24.38
C ARG A 86 -11.80 -11.73 23.98
N HIS A 87 -11.87 -12.60 22.97
CA HIS A 87 -13.11 -13.23 22.45
C HIS A 87 -14.30 -12.29 22.18
N SER A 88 -14.08 -10.96 22.12
CA SER A 88 -15.15 -9.96 21.97
C SER A 88 -15.35 -9.57 20.52
N ILE A 89 -16.58 -9.75 20.02
CA ILE A 89 -16.98 -9.40 18.65
C ILE A 89 -16.93 -7.88 18.44
N SER A 90 -17.32 -7.08 19.44
CA SER A 90 -17.31 -5.62 19.35
C SER A 90 -15.90 -5.06 19.16
N LEU A 91 -14.92 -5.59 19.91
CA LEU A 91 -13.51 -5.22 19.77
C LEU A 91 -12.96 -5.61 18.39
N SER A 92 -13.32 -6.81 17.92
CA SER A 92 -12.90 -7.33 16.63
C SER A 92 -13.42 -6.48 15.46
N LEU A 93 -14.72 -6.10 15.50
CA LEU A 93 -15.33 -5.20 14.52
C LEU A 93 -14.69 -3.81 14.54
N ARG A 94 -14.35 -3.29 15.72
CA ARG A 94 -13.64 -2.02 15.87
C ARG A 94 -12.28 -2.06 15.16
N HIS A 95 -11.50 -3.12 15.34
CA HIS A 95 -10.22 -3.28 14.67
C HIS A 95 -10.36 -3.51 13.16
N LEU A 96 -11.33 -4.32 12.72
CA LEU A 96 -11.64 -4.50 11.30
C LEU A 96 -12.06 -3.20 10.61
N SER A 97 -12.76 -2.32 11.33
CA SER A 97 -13.17 -1.03 10.78
C SER A 97 -11.97 -0.20 10.32
N ARG A 98 -10.77 -0.34 10.92
CA ARG A 98 -9.55 0.33 10.44
C ARG A 98 -9.23 -0.03 9.00
N ILE A 99 -9.20 -1.33 8.70
CA ILE A 99 -8.93 -1.84 7.35
C ILE A 99 -9.99 -1.30 6.39
N GLY A 100 -11.26 -1.27 6.82
CA GLY A 100 -12.35 -0.64 6.07
C GLY A 100 -12.09 0.84 5.76
N LEU A 101 -11.66 1.63 6.74
CA LEU A 101 -11.35 3.05 6.57
C LEU A 101 -10.18 3.27 5.60
N VAL A 102 -9.14 2.45 5.65
CA VAL A 102 -8.03 2.49 4.67
C VAL A 102 -8.54 2.21 3.26
N GLY A 103 -9.42 1.21 3.11
CA GLY A 103 -10.03 0.87 1.82
C GLY A 103 -10.92 1.98 1.25
N LEU A 104 -11.71 2.62 2.12
CA LEU A 104 -12.54 3.77 1.75
C LEU A 104 -11.68 4.96 1.34
N LEU A 105 -10.60 5.25 2.07
CA LEU A 105 -9.66 6.29 1.72
C LEU A 105 -9.03 6.04 0.34
N TRP A 106 -8.53 4.82 0.11
CA TRP A 106 -7.97 4.44 -1.19
C TRP A 106 -8.98 4.62 -2.32
N TRP A 107 -10.20 4.09 -2.15
CA TRP A 107 -11.25 4.19 -3.15
C TRP A 107 -11.60 5.65 -3.45
N GLY A 108 -11.74 6.48 -2.41
CA GLY A 108 -11.97 7.92 -2.53
C GLY A 108 -10.83 8.64 -3.25
N CYS A 109 -9.58 8.43 -2.84
CA CYS A 109 -8.40 8.99 -3.51
C CYS A 109 -8.34 8.58 -4.98
N ARG A 110 -8.61 7.31 -5.29
CA ARG A 110 -8.62 6.82 -6.68
C ARG A 110 -9.68 7.55 -7.51
N ARG A 111 -10.88 7.72 -6.98
CA ARG A 111 -11.96 8.46 -7.66
C ARG A 111 -11.60 9.93 -7.85
N LEU A 112 -11.08 10.58 -6.81
CA LEU A 112 -10.64 11.96 -6.89
C LEU A 112 -9.53 12.16 -7.92
N LEU A 113 -8.53 11.29 -7.94
CA LEU A 113 -7.45 11.35 -8.92
C LEU A 113 -7.96 11.16 -10.35
N THR A 114 -8.91 10.25 -10.59
CA THR A 114 -9.51 10.12 -11.93
C THR A 114 -10.28 11.37 -12.35
N LEU A 115 -11.01 12.01 -11.42
CA LEU A 115 -11.75 13.24 -11.71
C LEU A 115 -10.80 14.42 -11.97
N LEU A 116 -9.73 14.54 -11.17
CA LEU A 116 -8.72 15.58 -11.35
C LEU A 116 -7.96 15.38 -12.66
N GLU A 117 -7.65 14.13 -13.02
CA GLU A 117 -7.02 13.82 -14.30
C GLU A 117 -7.93 14.21 -15.46
N ASP A 118 -9.20 13.81 -15.43
CA ASP A 118 -10.18 14.16 -16.47
C ASP A 118 -10.44 15.67 -16.56
N ALA A 119 -10.38 16.40 -15.44
CA ALA A 119 -10.61 17.85 -15.41
C ALA A 119 -9.38 18.70 -15.79
N ALA A 120 -8.17 18.20 -15.52
CA ALA A 120 -6.93 18.92 -15.79
C ALA A 120 -6.23 18.50 -17.10
N GLY A 121 -6.69 17.41 -17.71
CA GLY A 121 -6.11 16.87 -18.94
C GLY A 121 -6.74 17.47 -20.19
N THR A 122 -5.98 17.44 -21.26
CA THR A 122 -6.39 17.96 -22.57
C THR A 122 -6.23 16.88 -23.64
N CYS A 123 -7.18 16.83 -24.56
CA CYS A 123 -7.18 15.89 -25.69
C CYS A 123 -6.74 16.61 -26.98
N TYR A 124 -5.82 15.99 -27.72
CA TYR A 124 -5.26 16.50 -28.96
C TYR A 124 -5.48 15.53 -30.11
N GLU A 125 -5.88 16.06 -31.27
CA GLU A 125 -6.01 15.27 -32.49
C GLU A 125 -4.66 15.15 -33.21
N PRO A 126 -4.16 13.93 -33.48
CA PRO A 126 -2.92 13.75 -34.21
C PRO A 126 -3.13 14.07 -35.70
N MET A 127 -2.47 15.11 -36.22
CA MET A 127 -2.41 15.35 -37.66
C MET A 127 -1.58 14.26 -38.34
N THR A 128 -2.18 13.56 -39.30
CA THR A 128 -1.42 12.82 -40.33
C THR A 128 -0.55 13.82 -41.09
N PRO A 129 0.76 13.59 -41.30
CA PRO A 129 1.53 14.45 -42.18
C PRO A 129 0.85 14.39 -43.55
N ALA A 130 0.30 15.52 -44.00
CA ALA A 130 -0.22 15.66 -45.33
C ALA A 130 0.95 15.40 -46.29
N GLN A 131 0.95 14.21 -46.86
CA GLN A 131 1.85 13.84 -47.92
C GLN A 131 1.32 14.52 -49.18
N ASP A 132 1.57 15.82 -49.34
CA ASP A 132 1.51 16.49 -50.63
C ASP A 132 2.34 17.79 -50.65
N ILE A 133 3.40 17.69 -51.46
CA ILE A 133 4.07 18.73 -52.26
C ILE A 133 5.13 19.63 -51.60
N GLN A 134 6.33 19.50 -52.20
CA GLN A 134 7.54 20.33 -52.16
C GLN A 134 7.49 21.65 -51.37
N GLY A 135 8.46 21.83 -50.46
CA GLY A 135 9.03 23.14 -50.20
C GLY A 135 9.40 23.44 -48.75
N ALA A 136 10.70 23.64 -48.53
CA ALA A 136 11.30 24.55 -47.55
C ALA A 136 10.92 24.44 -46.06
N ALA A 137 11.92 24.02 -45.27
CA ALA A 137 12.33 24.59 -43.99
C ALA A 137 11.33 25.53 -43.28
N SER A 138 10.56 24.98 -42.33
CA SER A 138 9.97 25.72 -41.20
C SER A 138 9.54 24.73 -40.13
N ALA A 139 10.42 24.45 -39.17
CA ALA A 139 10.14 23.65 -37.99
C ALA A 139 9.30 24.46 -36.97
N VAL A 140 8.07 24.83 -37.34
CA VAL A 140 7.13 25.59 -36.50
C VAL A 140 5.78 24.87 -36.50
N GLN A 141 5.30 24.50 -35.30
CA GLN A 141 4.03 23.81 -35.04
C GLN A 141 2.80 24.51 -35.64
N PRO A 142 1.70 23.77 -35.86
CA PRO A 142 0.56 23.97 -34.95
C PRO A 142 -0.14 22.65 -34.56
N LEU A 143 -0.22 22.39 -33.26
CA LEU A 143 -0.96 21.28 -32.65
C LEU A 143 -2.46 21.62 -32.67
N LEU A 144 -3.28 20.70 -33.19
CA LEU A 144 -4.69 20.90 -33.58
C LEU A 144 -5.69 20.68 -32.42
N LEU A 145 -6.76 21.50 -32.45
CA LEU A 145 -8.06 21.42 -31.73
C LEU A 145 -8.04 20.90 -30.29
N LEU A 146 -8.08 21.85 -29.34
CA LEU A 146 -8.23 21.58 -27.90
C LEU A 146 -9.68 21.17 -27.61
N HIS A 147 -9.90 19.91 -27.22
CA HIS A 147 -11.18 19.51 -26.65
C HIS A 147 -11.04 19.40 -25.14
N GLU A 148 -11.59 20.41 -24.44
CA GLU A 148 -11.45 20.59 -22.98
C GLU A 148 -12.45 19.70 -22.21
N ASP A 149 -13.55 19.27 -22.85
CA ASP A 149 -14.65 18.57 -22.18
C ASP A 149 -14.65 17.03 -22.33
N LEU A 150 -13.61 16.44 -22.94
CA LEU A 150 -13.54 14.99 -23.11
C LEU A 150 -12.80 14.30 -21.96
N THR A 151 -13.44 13.28 -21.37
CA THR A 151 -12.75 12.33 -20.49
C THR A 151 -11.60 11.62 -21.22
N LYS A 152 -10.56 11.22 -20.47
CA LYS A 152 -9.42 10.47 -21.02
C LYS A 152 -9.86 9.23 -21.80
N ALA A 153 -10.86 8.52 -21.29
CA ALA A 153 -11.38 7.31 -21.92
C ALA A 153 -12.01 7.60 -23.30
N SER A 154 -12.78 8.69 -23.42
CA SER A 154 -13.36 9.09 -24.70
C SER A 154 -12.30 9.58 -25.69
N CYS A 155 -11.30 10.34 -25.22
CA CYS A 155 -10.17 10.78 -26.02
C CYS A 155 -9.39 9.60 -26.63
N LEU A 156 -9.03 8.62 -25.79
CA LEU A 156 -8.29 7.44 -26.25
C LEU A 156 -9.13 6.52 -27.15
N ARG A 157 -10.45 6.43 -26.94
CA ARG A 157 -11.36 5.70 -27.85
C ARG A 157 -11.41 6.33 -29.23
N ALA A 158 -11.33 7.65 -29.31
CA ALA A 158 -11.27 8.39 -30.57
C ALA A 158 -9.89 8.34 -31.24
N LYS A 159 -8.95 7.53 -30.73
CA LYS A 159 -7.54 7.45 -31.20
C LYS A 159 -6.79 8.79 -31.13
N MET A 160 -7.22 9.68 -30.24
CA MET A 160 -6.58 10.96 -29.98
C MET A 160 -5.51 10.83 -28.88
N MET A 161 -4.64 11.84 -28.76
CA MET A 161 -3.56 11.88 -27.77
C MET A 161 -4.00 12.64 -26.52
N TRP A 162 -3.83 12.03 -25.35
CA TRP A 162 -4.14 12.65 -24.05
C TRP A 162 -2.89 13.22 -23.39
N ARG A 163 -2.97 14.43 -22.84
CA ARG A 163 -1.92 15.03 -22.02
C ARG A 163 -2.51 15.53 -20.72
N GLY A 164 -2.03 15.02 -19.59
CA GLY A 164 -2.50 15.42 -18.28
C GLY A 164 -1.50 15.09 -17.19
N TYR A 165 -1.73 15.63 -15.99
CA TYR A 165 -0.96 15.26 -14.81
C TYR A 165 -1.38 13.87 -14.33
N GLU A 166 -0.59 12.85 -14.69
CA GLU A 166 -0.83 11.49 -14.24
C GLU A 166 -0.20 11.28 -12.85
N VAL A 167 -0.97 10.73 -11.92
CA VAL A 167 -0.48 10.26 -10.62
C VAL A 167 -0.51 8.74 -10.62
N SER A 168 0.59 8.08 -10.21
CA SER A 168 0.63 6.61 -10.21
C SER A 168 -0.26 6.05 -9.10
N GLN A 169 -1.43 5.55 -9.51
CA GLN A 169 -2.38 4.88 -8.63
C GLN A 169 -1.81 3.55 -8.10
N GLU A 170 -0.93 2.90 -8.86
CA GLU A 170 -0.27 1.65 -8.48
C GLU A 170 0.74 1.85 -7.33
N VAL A 171 1.58 2.89 -7.42
CA VAL A 171 2.50 3.23 -6.32
C VAL A 171 1.71 3.62 -5.07
N LEU A 172 0.63 4.39 -5.23
CA LEU A 172 -0.24 4.81 -4.12
C LEU A 172 -0.80 3.61 -3.34
N ILE A 173 -1.42 2.63 -4.03
CA ILE A 173 -2.00 1.47 -3.35
C ILE A 173 -0.95 0.55 -2.74
N LEU A 174 0.19 0.34 -3.42
CA LEU A 174 1.28 -0.48 -2.88
C LEU A 174 1.85 0.14 -1.60
N CYS A 175 2.12 1.45 -1.61
CA CYS A 175 2.64 2.14 -0.43
C CYS A 175 1.66 2.08 0.74
N LEU A 176 0.38 2.34 0.48
CA LEU A 176 -0.66 2.29 1.51
C LEU A 176 -0.80 0.88 2.11
N CYS A 177 -0.78 -0.17 1.28
CA CYS A 177 -0.84 -1.56 1.74
C CYS A 177 0.38 -1.98 2.55
N CYS A 178 1.59 -1.59 2.14
CA CYS A 178 2.82 -1.87 2.90
C CYS A 178 2.77 -1.24 4.29
N LEU A 179 2.36 0.03 4.38
CA LEU A 179 2.25 0.75 5.64
C LEU A 179 1.17 0.14 6.55
N LEU A 180 -0.01 -0.19 6.00
CA LEU A 180 -1.07 -0.90 6.72
C LEU A 180 -0.59 -2.25 7.28
N LEU A 181 0.09 -3.05 6.47
CA LEU A 181 0.61 -4.36 6.89
C LEU A 181 1.58 -4.22 8.06
N VAL A 182 2.57 -3.32 7.97
CA VAL A 182 3.56 -3.14 9.03
C VAL A 182 2.92 -2.67 10.33
N GLU A 183 1.99 -1.72 10.27
CA GLU A 183 1.28 -1.23 11.46
C GLU A 183 0.52 -2.35 12.17
N GLU A 184 -0.33 -3.09 11.45
CA GLU A 184 -1.11 -4.16 12.08
C GLU A 184 -0.23 -5.33 12.55
N MET A 185 0.82 -5.69 11.79
CA MET A 185 1.75 -6.77 12.18
C MET A 185 2.62 -6.41 13.39
N SER A 186 2.92 -5.12 13.61
CA SER A 186 3.81 -4.69 14.71
C SER A 186 3.27 -5.07 16.09
N VAL A 187 1.94 -5.18 16.24
CA VAL A 187 1.25 -5.54 17.49
C VAL A 187 1.47 -7.01 17.87
N PHE A 188 1.85 -7.86 16.91
CA PHE A 188 2.01 -9.29 17.16
C PHE A 188 3.09 -9.58 18.21
N GLY A 189 4.18 -8.81 18.22
CA GLY A 189 5.28 -8.95 19.20
C GLY A 189 4.83 -8.74 20.64
N ASP A 190 4.04 -7.69 20.89
CA ASP A 190 3.52 -7.36 22.22
C ASP A 190 2.51 -8.43 22.69
N HIS A 191 1.65 -8.91 21.78
CA HIS A 191 0.73 -10.01 22.07
C HIS A 191 1.47 -11.30 22.43
N MET A 192 2.56 -11.60 21.73
CA MET A 192 3.41 -12.74 22.02
C MET A 192 4.07 -12.64 23.40
N ALA A 193 4.52 -11.44 23.80
CA ALA A 193 5.09 -11.21 25.12
C ALA A 193 4.06 -11.40 26.23
N GLN A 194 2.85 -10.88 26.05
CA GLN A 194 1.75 -11.04 27.01
C GLN A 194 1.24 -12.49 27.09
N ALA A 195 1.11 -13.18 25.95
CA ALA A 195 0.70 -14.58 25.93
C ALA A 195 1.70 -15.46 26.70
N LYS A 196 3.01 -15.15 26.62
CA LYS A 196 4.06 -15.83 27.37
C LYS A 196 3.94 -15.60 28.87
N SER A 197 3.64 -14.38 29.34
CA SER A 197 3.46 -14.11 30.77
C SER A 197 2.25 -14.84 31.33
N LEU A 198 1.18 -14.96 30.54
CA LEU A 198 -0.05 -15.69 30.88
C LEU A 198 0.06 -17.22 30.68
N GLN A 199 1.25 -17.76 30.37
CA GLN A 199 1.49 -19.17 30.00
C GLN A 199 0.54 -19.71 28.91
N ARG A 200 -0.03 -18.83 28.08
CA ARG A 200 -0.94 -19.20 27.00
C ARG A 200 -0.14 -19.39 25.72
N SER A 201 -0.22 -20.60 25.14
CA SER A 201 0.38 -20.83 23.83
C SER A 201 -0.45 -20.11 22.76
N PRO A 202 0.13 -19.23 21.94
CA PRO A 202 -0.58 -18.64 20.81
C PRO A 202 -0.94 -19.74 19.81
N GLY A 203 -2.17 -19.70 19.31
CA GLY A 203 -2.65 -20.70 18.36
C GLY A 203 -1.76 -20.76 17.10
N GLY A 204 -1.44 -21.97 16.65
CA GLY A 204 -0.75 -22.22 15.38
C GLY A 204 -1.34 -21.45 14.17
N PRO A 205 -2.68 -21.32 14.04
CA PRO A 205 -3.29 -20.54 12.96
C PRO A 205 -2.89 -19.06 12.96
N LEU A 206 -2.74 -18.43 14.13
CA LEU A 206 -2.35 -17.02 14.25
C LEU A 206 -0.91 -16.80 13.77
N ARG A 207 0.00 -17.73 14.10
CA ARG A 207 1.38 -17.72 13.62
C ARG A 207 1.46 -17.89 12.11
N PHE A 208 0.64 -18.78 11.55
CA PHE A 208 0.60 -19.05 10.12
C PHE A 208 0.09 -17.82 9.34
N ILE A 209 -1.03 -17.21 9.76
CA ILE A 209 -1.55 -16.01 9.10
C ILE A 209 -0.59 -14.81 9.21
N PHE A 210 0.13 -14.67 10.33
CA PHE A 210 1.19 -13.67 10.48
C PHE A 210 2.30 -13.86 9.44
N LEU A 211 2.76 -15.11 9.22
CA LEU A 211 3.73 -15.38 8.16
C LEU A 211 3.21 -15.06 6.76
N LEU A 212 1.94 -15.34 6.49
CA LEU A 212 1.32 -14.97 5.21
C LEU A 212 1.30 -13.45 5.02
N CYS A 213 1.04 -12.67 6.07
CA CYS A 213 1.11 -11.21 6.02
C CYS A 213 2.55 -10.71 5.77
N VAL A 214 3.56 -11.31 6.40
CA VAL A 214 4.97 -10.96 6.17
C VAL A 214 5.39 -11.29 4.74
N LEU A 215 5.00 -12.47 4.22
CA LEU A 215 5.25 -12.86 2.84
C LEU A 215 4.56 -11.89 1.87
N LEU A 216 3.31 -11.51 2.16
CA LEU A 216 2.57 -10.56 1.35
C LEU A 216 3.26 -9.18 1.32
N LEU A 217 3.74 -8.69 2.46
CA LEU A 217 4.54 -7.46 2.53
C LEU A 217 5.79 -7.55 1.65
N ALA A 218 6.54 -8.65 1.73
CA ALA A 218 7.74 -8.86 0.91
C ALA A 218 7.40 -8.83 -0.59
N VAL A 219 6.28 -9.46 -0.98
CA VAL A 219 5.79 -9.43 -2.37
C VAL A 219 5.41 -8.01 -2.80
N TRP A 220 4.74 -7.23 -1.96
CA TRP A 220 4.41 -5.83 -2.28
C TRP A 220 5.65 -4.95 -2.41
N MET A 221 6.63 -5.13 -1.53
CA MET A 221 7.91 -4.44 -1.63
C MET A 221 8.64 -4.80 -2.91
N PHE A 222 8.68 -6.08 -3.28
CA PHE A 222 9.27 -6.54 -4.54
C PHE A 222 8.56 -5.93 -5.75
N LEU A 223 7.23 -5.95 -5.79
CA LEU A 223 6.47 -5.36 -6.88
C LEU A 223 6.64 -3.86 -6.99
N LEU A 224 6.77 -3.16 -5.86
CA LEU A 224 7.07 -1.75 -5.82
C LEU A 224 8.47 -1.47 -6.41
N VAL A 225 9.49 -2.23 -6.02
CA VAL A 225 10.84 -2.12 -6.60
C VAL A 225 10.81 -2.37 -8.11
N CYS A 226 10.11 -3.43 -8.57
CA CYS A 226 9.97 -3.72 -10.00
C CYS A 226 9.27 -2.58 -10.74
N LEU A 227 8.19 -2.03 -10.18
CA LEU A 227 7.44 -0.92 -10.77
C LEU A 227 8.32 0.33 -10.92
N LEU A 228 9.08 0.68 -9.88
CA LEU A 228 9.94 1.86 -9.87
C LEU A 228 11.15 1.69 -10.80
N ALA A 229 11.75 0.50 -10.83
CA ALA A 229 12.95 0.24 -11.63
C ALA A 229 12.65 0.04 -13.13
N GLN A 230 11.56 -0.65 -13.48
CA GLN A 230 11.28 -1.00 -14.88
C GLN A 230 10.36 0.00 -15.59
N PHE A 231 9.56 0.76 -14.84
CA PHE A 231 8.67 1.78 -15.40
C PHE A 231 8.89 3.13 -14.69
N PRO A 232 10.11 3.70 -14.73
CA PRO A 232 10.37 4.99 -14.08
C PRO A 232 9.53 6.08 -14.73
N GLN A 233 8.68 6.73 -13.93
CA GLN A 233 7.86 7.86 -14.35
C GLN A 233 7.92 8.97 -13.30
N PHE A 234 8.68 10.01 -13.62
CA PHE A 234 8.83 11.19 -12.76
C PHE A 234 7.98 12.35 -13.31
N PRO A 235 7.20 13.06 -12.47
CA PRO A 235 7.05 12.92 -11.01
C PRO A 235 5.86 12.03 -10.56
N SER A 236 5.16 11.38 -11.50
CA SER A 236 3.89 10.67 -11.22
C SER A 236 3.99 9.61 -10.11
N GLN A 237 5.10 8.88 -10.05
CA GLN A 237 5.36 7.86 -9.03
C GLN A 237 5.64 8.48 -7.65
N GLN A 238 6.33 9.62 -7.62
CA GLN A 238 6.62 10.34 -6.37
C GLN A 238 5.33 10.87 -5.75
N LEU A 239 4.44 11.44 -6.57
CA LEU A 239 3.14 11.92 -6.12
C LEU A 239 2.28 10.78 -5.58
N GLY A 240 2.28 9.62 -6.26
CA GLY A 240 1.58 8.43 -5.80
C GLY A 240 2.07 7.96 -4.42
N GLY A 241 3.39 7.88 -4.23
CA GLY A 241 3.99 7.49 -2.95
C GLY A 241 3.73 8.51 -1.83
N ALA A 242 3.83 9.80 -2.13
CA ALA A 242 3.54 10.87 -1.18
C ALA A 242 2.09 10.84 -0.71
N LEU A 243 1.12 10.65 -1.61
CA LEU A 243 -0.29 10.49 -1.26
C LEU A 243 -0.53 9.22 -0.43
N GLY A 244 0.16 8.13 -0.73
CA GLY A 244 0.13 6.91 0.11
C GLY A 244 0.60 7.18 1.55
N TYR A 245 1.73 7.88 1.71
CA TYR A 245 2.25 8.29 3.01
C TYR A 245 1.30 9.24 3.75
N LEU A 246 0.80 10.28 3.08
CA LEU A 246 -0.12 11.25 3.68
C LEU A 246 -1.43 10.58 4.11
N GLY A 247 -1.95 9.66 3.29
CA GLY A 247 -3.14 8.89 3.61
C GLY A 247 -2.96 8.03 4.86
N TRP A 248 -1.84 7.30 4.95
CA TRP A 248 -1.47 6.55 6.16
C TRP A 248 -1.34 7.48 7.38
N ARG A 249 -0.60 8.58 7.24
CA ARG A 249 -0.36 9.53 8.34
C ARG A 249 -1.66 10.13 8.85
N GLY A 250 -2.54 10.56 7.95
CA GLY A 250 -3.86 11.10 8.28
C GLY A 250 -4.72 10.10 9.04
N LEU A 251 -4.67 8.82 8.67
CA LEU A 251 -5.40 7.76 9.38
C LEU A 251 -4.77 7.43 10.74
N TYR A 252 -3.51 7.02 10.77
CA TYR A 252 -2.87 6.45 11.97
C TYR A 252 -2.43 7.51 12.99
N GLN A 253 -1.93 8.66 12.54
CA GLN A 253 -1.51 9.74 13.44
C GLN A 253 -2.64 10.75 13.72
N GLY A 254 -3.61 10.89 12.81
CA GLY A 254 -4.75 11.80 12.96
C GLY A 254 -6.00 11.08 13.46
N LEU A 255 -6.73 10.47 12.53
CA LEU A 255 -8.11 10.00 12.73
C LEU A 255 -8.22 8.92 13.82
N TYR A 256 -7.30 7.96 13.86
CA TYR A 256 -7.33 6.86 14.82
C TYR A 256 -6.95 7.32 16.24
N ARG A 257 -6.07 8.32 16.37
CA ARG A 257 -5.75 8.94 17.67
C ARG A 257 -6.92 9.79 18.18
N LEU A 258 -7.50 10.63 17.31
CA LEU A 258 -8.56 11.57 17.72
C LEU A 258 -9.86 10.86 18.11
N LYS A 259 -10.22 9.77 17.41
CA LYS A 259 -11.50 9.08 17.59
C LYS A 259 -11.47 8.00 18.69
N SER A 260 -10.33 7.79 19.37
CA SER A 260 -10.20 6.76 20.43
C SER A 260 -11.09 7.01 21.66
N SER A 261 -11.52 8.25 21.89
CA SER A 261 -12.23 8.70 23.10
C SER A 261 -13.71 8.27 23.24
N TRP A 262 -14.43 7.93 22.15
CA TRP A 262 -15.89 7.67 22.27
C TRP A 262 -16.42 6.47 21.46
N SER A 263 -15.94 6.20 20.23
CA SER A 263 -16.42 5.07 19.39
C SER A 263 -15.52 4.78 18.16
N GLY A 264 -14.28 5.26 18.13
CA GLY A 264 -13.42 5.17 16.93
C GLY A 264 -12.58 3.90 16.85
N PRO A 265 -11.96 3.59 15.70
CA PRO A 265 -11.23 2.34 15.47
C PRO A 265 -10.04 2.07 16.42
N GLY A 266 -9.52 3.10 17.09
CA GLY A 266 -8.38 3.04 18.02
C GLY A 266 -7.06 2.71 17.32
N LEU A 267 -5.93 2.86 18.03
CA LEU A 267 -4.62 2.46 17.53
C LEU A 267 -4.49 0.91 17.47
N PRO A 268 -3.58 0.36 16.65
CA PRO A 268 -3.20 -1.04 16.75
C PRO A 268 -2.75 -1.37 18.18
N GLY A 269 -3.31 -2.43 18.79
CA GLY A 269 -3.00 -2.82 20.17
C GLY A 269 -3.90 -2.23 21.26
N GLU A 270 -4.64 -1.14 20.99
CA GLU A 270 -5.52 -0.53 22.00
C GLU A 270 -6.66 -1.47 22.40
N GLY A 271 -6.83 -1.68 23.70
CA GLY A 271 -7.87 -2.55 24.24
C GLY A 271 -7.57 -4.06 24.14
N LEU A 272 -6.40 -4.45 23.61
CA LEU A 272 -5.89 -5.83 23.66
C LEU A 272 -5.07 -6.07 24.95
N PHE A 273 -4.30 -5.07 25.39
CA PHE A 273 -3.50 -5.10 26.62
C PHE A 273 -4.14 -4.22 27.69
N THR A 274 -4.58 -4.79 28.81
CA THR A 274 -5.00 -3.99 29.97
C THR A 274 -3.79 -3.66 30.84
N THR A 275 -3.63 -2.39 31.20
CA THR A 275 -2.57 -1.85 32.07
C THR A 275 -2.59 -2.40 33.51
N THR A 276 -3.56 -3.25 33.86
CA THR A 276 -3.71 -3.82 35.21
C THR A 276 -2.63 -4.84 35.61
N ASP A 277 -1.77 -5.28 34.69
CA ASP A 277 -0.65 -6.19 35.01
C ASP A 277 0.70 -5.48 35.24
N ILE A 278 0.77 -4.15 35.06
CA ILE A 278 2.01 -3.39 35.35
C ILE A 278 2.08 -2.97 36.83
N ASP A 279 0.95 -2.96 37.55
CA ASP A 279 0.86 -2.43 38.92
C ASP A 279 0.85 -3.51 40.03
N LYS A 280 1.25 -4.76 39.71
CA LYS A 280 1.39 -5.84 40.69
C LYS A 280 2.83 -6.38 40.78
N GLN A 281 3.76 -5.49 41.11
CA GLN A 281 4.89 -5.64 42.06
C GLN A 281 5.88 -4.48 41.83
N PRO A 282 6.42 -3.82 42.88
CA PRO A 282 6.92 -4.47 44.11
C PRO A 282 6.49 -3.80 45.43
N GLN A 283 6.22 -4.64 46.43
CA GLN A 283 6.80 -4.51 47.77
C GLN A 283 7.32 -5.90 48.17
#